data_AF-A0ABD2SFF9-F1
#
_entry.id   AF-A0ABD2SFF9-F1
#
_cell.length_a   1.000
_cell.length_b   1.000
_cell.length_c   1.000
_cell.angle_alpha   90.00
_cell.angle_beta   90.00
_cell.angle_gamma   90.00
#
_symmetry.space_group_name_H-M   'P 1'
#
loop_
_entity.id
_entity.type
_entity.pdbx_description
1 polymer ?
#
loop_
_entity_poly.entity_id
_entity_poly.type
_entity_poly.pdbx_seq_one_letter_code
_entity_poly.pdbx_strand_id
1 'polypeptide(L)'
;MSAIHLSTLRSTSQQPFSPFLLFPLPKSKPINNTRIKASSIQEGEVERKIEIRLCTERACRKQGSLDTLQVLSGIAPPFVAVNSCGCLGRCGAGPNVVVLPGAVYVKHVGTPTRAAETMAFVCLGRDDVEGESRRSLEALAFRKRAEDEMGNGNFSEAHGLLSQAIALKPFGGVHIMLKDR
;
A
#
# COMPACT_ATOMS: atom_id res chain seq x y z
N MET A 1 34.62 -45.19 30.15
CA MET A 1 34.25 -44.11 29.22
C MET A 1 33.31 -43.17 29.96
N SER A 2 33.78 -41.95 30.17
CA SER A 2 33.22 -40.93 31.05
C SER A 2 31.89 -40.34 30.56
N ALA A 3 31.02 -39.97 31.49
CA ALA A 3 30.21 -38.75 31.38
C ALA A 3 29.74 -38.34 32.79
N ILE A 4 30.45 -37.35 33.33
CA ILE A 4 30.21 -36.73 34.63
C ILE A 4 29.23 -35.58 34.43
N HIS A 5 28.18 -35.61 35.24
CA HIS A 5 27.15 -34.59 35.38
C HIS A 5 27.77 -33.31 35.97
N LEU A 6 27.65 -32.17 35.28
CA LEU A 6 28.10 -30.88 35.81
C LEU A 6 26.95 -29.88 35.89
N SER A 7 26.87 -29.30 37.09
CA SER A 7 25.85 -28.47 37.67
C SER A 7 25.75 -27.07 37.04
N THR A 8 24.52 -26.60 36.86
CA THR A 8 24.22 -25.18 36.61
C THR A 8 23.89 -24.51 37.95
N LEU A 9 24.84 -23.75 38.49
CA LEU A 9 24.64 -22.82 39.59
C LEU A 9 25.37 -21.51 39.28
N ARG A 10 24.62 -20.44 38.99
CA ARG A 10 24.96 -19.03 39.27
C ARG A 10 23.64 -18.32 39.55
N SER A 11 23.37 -17.96 40.80
CA SER A 11 23.90 -16.81 41.56
C SER A 11 22.98 -15.61 41.43
N THR A 12 22.30 -15.39 42.54
CA THR A 12 21.63 -14.20 43.06
C THR A 12 22.27 -12.86 42.69
N SER A 13 21.44 -11.84 42.41
CA SER A 13 21.63 -10.45 42.88
C SER A 13 20.41 -9.64 42.42
N GLN A 14 19.39 -9.51 43.28
CA GLN A 14 19.15 -8.31 44.10
C GLN A 14 18.82 -7.05 43.29
N GLN A 15 17.53 -6.71 43.36
CA GLN A 15 16.99 -5.37 43.16
C GLN A 15 17.69 -4.39 44.12
N PRO A 16 17.88 -3.14 43.69
CA PRO A 16 17.48 -2.06 44.57
C PRO A 16 16.61 -1.02 43.84
N PHE A 17 15.53 -0.68 44.52
CA PHE A 17 14.79 0.56 44.37
C PHE A 17 15.75 1.75 44.41
N SER A 18 15.64 2.66 43.44
CA SER A 18 16.20 4.02 43.53
C SER A 18 15.04 5.02 43.40
N PRO A 19 14.75 5.81 44.45
CA PRO A 19 13.79 6.89 44.40
C PRO A 19 14.55 8.21 44.35
N PHE A 20 14.90 8.74 43.17
CA PHE A 20 15.53 10.05 43.12
C PHE A 20 15.19 10.86 41.85
N LEU A 21 14.61 12.04 42.14
CA LEU A 21 14.61 13.29 41.38
C LEU A 21 13.49 13.54 40.36
N LEU A 22 12.38 14.02 40.95
CA LEU A 22 11.44 14.96 40.36
C LEU A 22 12.20 16.22 39.87
N PHE A 23 12.53 16.29 38.59
CA PHE A 23 12.94 17.55 37.96
C PHE A 23 11.67 18.29 37.47
N PRO A 24 11.46 19.56 37.85
CA PRO A 24 10.34 20.35 37.34
C PRO A 24 10.52 20.64 35.84
N LEU A 25 9.51 20.31 35.01
CA LEU A 25 9.47 20.74 33.61
C LEU A 25 9.41 22.29 33.54
N PRO A 26 10.20 22.94 32.67
CA PRO A 26 10.04 24.35 32.38
C PRO A 26 8.71 24.61 31.65
N LYS A 27 7.90 25.51 32.21
CA LYS A 27 6.66 26.03 31.59
C LYS A 27 7.03 26.78 30.30
N SER A 28 6.79 26.17 29.15
CA SER A 28 6.81 26.88 27.87
C SER A 28 5.60 27.83 27.79
N LYS A 29 5.85 29.05 27.32
CA LYS A 29 4.82 30.05 27.03
C LYS A 29 4.07 29.65 25.76
N PRO A 30 2.77 29.95 25.63
CA PRO A 30 2.02 29.64 24.42
C PRO A 30 2.56 30.47 23.25
N ILE A 31 3.05 29.80 22.22
CA ILE A 31 3.31 30.41 20.92
C ILE A 31 1.95 30.77 20.33
N ASN A 32 1.73 32.06 20.16
CA ASN A 32 0.60 32.65 19.45
C ASN A 32 0.73 32.36 17.96
N ASN A 33 0.37 31.15 17.53
CA ASN A 33 0.18 30.90 16.10
C ASN A 33 -1.05 31.68 15.63
N THR A 34 -0.78 32.84 15.05
CA THR A 34 -1.68 33.55 14.16
C THR A 34 -2.27 32.52 13.20
N ARG A 35 -3.59 32.41 13.29
CA ARG A 35 -4.45 31.56 12.47
C ARG A 35 -4.21 31.90 11.00
N ILE A 36 -3.32 31.17 10.33
CA ILE A 36 -3.27 31.16 8.87
C ILE A 36 -4.58 30.53 8.43
N LYS A 37 -5.54 31.41 8.10
CA LYS A 37 -6.79 31.07 7.45
C LYS A 37 -6.41 30.72 6.02
N ALA A 38 -6.04 29.45 5.80
CA ALA A 38 -6.04 28.90 4.45
C ALA A 38 -7.48 29.06 3.93
N SER A 39 -7.61 29.94 2.95
CA SER A 39 -8.83 30.26 2.25
C SER A 39 -9.52 28.98 1.83
N SER A 40 -10.75 28.84 2.28
CA SER A 40 -11.71 27.84 1.85
C SER A 40 -11.91 27.92 0.33
N ILE A 41 -11.22 27.07 -0.42
CA ILE A 41 -11.72 26.62 -1.72
C ILE A 41 -12.88 25.69 -1.36
N GLN A 42 -14.09 26.24 -1.36
CA GLN A 42 -15.30 25.45 -1.41
C GLN A 42 -15.70 25.30 -2.88
N GLU A 43 -15.17 24.27 -3.51
CA GLU A 43 -15.79 23.67 -4.68
C GLU A 43 -16.20 22.25 -4.25
N GLY A 44 -17.50 22.05 -4.16
CA GLY A 44 -18.12 20.85 -3.61
C GLY A 44 -17.98 19.65 -4.52
N GLU A 45 -16.84 18.98 -4.48
CA GLU A 45 -16.80 17.53 -4.66
C GLU A 45 -16.76 16.91 -3.26
N VAL A 46 -17.81 16.16 -2.90
CA VAL A 46 -17.59 15.08 -1.92
C VAL A 46 -16.56 14.19 -2.60
N GLU A 47 -15.28 14.33 -2.24
CA GLU A 47 -14.20 13.44 -2.62
C GLU A 47 -14.69 12.04 -2.29
N ARG A 48 -15.27 11.34 -3.26
CA ARG A 48 -15.77 9.98 -3.09
C ARG A 48 -14.52 9.14 -3.04
N LYS A 49 -13.90 9.08 -1.86
CA LYS A 49 -12.76 8.24 -1.59
C LYS A 49 -13.22 6.80 -1.76
N ILE A 50 -12.90 6.23 -2.91
CA ILE A 50 -13.23 4.85 -3.20
C ILE A 50 -12.27 3.98 -2.39
N GLU A 51 -12.79 2.93 -1.76
CA GLU A 51 -11.94 1.96 -1.07
C GLU A 51 -12.15 0.58 -1.67
N ILE A 52 -11.06 -0.04 -2.10
CA ILE A 52 -10.98 -1.42 -2.56
C ILE A 52 -10.40 -2.25 -1.42
N ARG A 53 -11.19 -3.21 -0.90
CA ARG A 53 -10.73 -4.17 0.11
C ARG A 53 -10.56 -5.55 -0.50
N LEU A 54 -9.34 -6.08 -0.45
CA LEU A 54 -9.01 -7.40 -0.98
C LEU A 54 -8.90 -8.43 0.14
N CYS A 55 -9.63 -9.54 0.01
CA CYS A 55 -9.56 -10.66 0.95
C CYS A 55 -8.17 -11.31 0.93
N THR A 56 -7.48 -11.30 2.08
CA THR A 56 -6.17 -11.95 2.26
C THR A 56 -6.21 -13.19 3.15
N GLU A 57 -7.41 -13.68 3.47
CA GLU A 57 -7.60 -14.89 4.27
C GLU A 57 -7.20 -16.17 3.52
N ARG A 58 -6.93 -17.26 4.26
CA ARG A 58 -6.30 -18.52 3.80
C ARG A 58 -6.68 -18.97 2.39
N ALA A 59 -7.97 -18.98 2.03
CA ALA A 59 -8.42 -19.43 0.71
C ALA A 59 -8.00 -18.48 -0.43
N CYS A 60 -8.16 -17.17 -0.25
CA CYS A 60 -7.76 -16.18 -1.25
C CYS A 60 -6.23 -16.05 -1.32
N ARG A 61 -5.53 -16.20 -0.19
CA ARG A 61 -4.06 -16.19 -0.17
C ARG A 61 -3.45 -17.32 -0.99
N LYS A 62 -4.02 -18.54 -0.91
CA LYS A 62 -3.62 -19.68 -1.76
C LYS A 62 -3.85 -19.43 -3.26
N GLN A 63 -4.69 -18.45 -3.60
CA GLN A 63 -5.06 -18.10 -4.98
C GLN A 63 -4.37 -16.80 -5.43
N GLY A 64 -3.30 -16.36 -4.76
CA GLY A 64 -2.48 -15.22 -5.20
C GLY A 64 -3.00 -13.85 -4.74
N SER A 65 -3.76 -13.77 -3.64
CA SER A 65 -4.30 -12.47 -3.20
C SER A 65 -3.22 -11.48 -2.73
N LEU A 66 -2.05 -11.92 -2.30
CA LEU A 66 -0.96 -10.99 -1.95
C LEU A 66 -0.36 -10.32 -3.19
N ASP A 67 -0.12 -11.09 -4.25
CA ASP A 67 0.36 -10.55 -5.53
C ASP A 67 -0.68 -9.60 -6.14
N THR A 68 -1.95 -9.98 -6.05
CA THR A 68 -3.08 -9.13 -6.47
C THR A 68 -3.11 -7.82 -5.68
N LEU A 69 -2.88 -7.86 -4.37
CA LEU A 69 -2.82 -6.66 -3.53
C LEU A 69 -1.72 -5.72 -4.01
N GLN A 70 -0.53 -6.26 -4.28
CA GLN A 70 0.60 -5.48 -4.78
C GLN A 70 0.28 -4.83 -6.14
N VAL A 71 -0.36 -5.58 -7.06
CA VAL A 71 -0.78 -5.04 -8.36
C VAL A 71 -1.77 -3.90 -8.17
N LEU A 72 -2.86 -4.12 -7.40
CA LEU A 72 -3.89 -3.10 -7.15
C LEU A 72 -3.30 -1.84 -6.52
N SER A 73 -2.48 -1.98 -5.48
CA SER A 73 -1.80 -0.85 -4.83
C SER A 73 -0.84 -0.14 -5.77
N GLY A 74 -0.18 -0.88 -6.66
CA GLY A 74 0.77 -0.31 -7.61
C GLY A 74 0.12 0.54 -8.71
N ILE A 75 -1.12 0.22 -9.10
CA ILE A 75 -1.85 0.95 -10.16
C ILE A 75 -2.92 1.88 -9.61
N ALA A 76 -3.13 1.93 -8.30
CA ALA A 76 -4.13 2.79 -7.68
C ALA A 76 -3.83 4.27 -7.97
N PRO A 77 -4.82 5.09 -8.35
CA PRO A 77 -4.69 6.54 -8.30
C PRO A 77 -4.84 7.06 -6.86
N PRO A 78 -4.42 8.32 -6.56
CA PRO A 78 -4.44 8.86 -5.20
C PRO A 78 -5.80 8.87 -4.49
N PHE A 79 -6.90 8.92 -5.24
CA PHE A 79 -8.27 8.95 -4.72
C PHE A 79 -8.86 7.54 -4.44
N VAL A 80 -8.14 6.46 -4.80
CA VAL A 80 -8.54 5.07 -4.50
C VAL A 80 -7.63 4.50 -3.43
N ALA A 81 -8.21 4.15 -2.28
CA ALA A 81 -7.51 3.40 -1.24
C ALA A 81 -7.58 1.90 -1.55
N VAL A 82 -6.46 1.20 -1.46
CA VAL A 82 -6.39 -0.27 -1.59
C VAL A 82 -5.90 -0.85 -0.28
N ASN A 83 -6.73 -1.68 0.37
CA ASN A 83 -6.44 -2.29 1.66
C ASN A 83 -6.67 -3.80 1.63
N SER A 84 -5.94 -4.55 2.46
CA SER A 84 -6.31 -5.94 2.75
C SER A 84 -7.48 -6.00 3.71
N CYS A 85 -8.22 -7.11 3.70
CA CYS A 85 -9.28 -7.38 4.65
C CYS A 85 -9.39 -8.87 4.99
N GLY A 86 -10.18 -9.16 6.02
CA GLY A 86 -10.54 -10.53 6.40
C GLY A 86 -11.44 -11.22 5.37
N CYS A 87 -11.95 -12.40 5.74
CA CYS A 87 -12.80 -13.19 4.89
C CYS A 87 -14.08 -12.44 4.47
N LEU A 88 -14.35 -12.38 3.17
CA LEU A 88 -15.57 -11.80 2.61
C LEU A 88 -16.73 -12.81 2.47
N GLY A 89 -16.58 -14.04 2.99
CA GLY A 89 -17.60 -15.09 2.90
C GLY A 89 -17.82 -15.68 1.50
N ARG A 90 -16.95 -15.37 0.53
CA ARG A 90 -17.05 -15.79 -0.88
C ARG A 90 -15.93 -16.73 -1.32
N CYS A 91 -15.54 -17.64 -0.42
CA CYS A 91 -14.48 -18.63 -0.68
C CYS A 91 -14.81 -19.52 -1.90
N GLY A 92 -13.77 -20.07 -2.53
CA GLY A 92 -13.89 -20.88 -3.76
C GLY A 92 -13.83 -20.08 -5.06
N ALA A 93 -13.97 -18.75 -4.99
CA ALA A 93 -13.89 -17.84 -6.14
C ALA A 93 -12.90 -16.68 -5.91
N GLY A 94 -11.83 -16.94 -5.15
CA GLY A 94 -10.86 -15.92 -4.78
C GLY A 94 -9.86 -15.60 -5.90
N PRO A 95 -9.00 -14.61 -5.66
CA PRO A 95 -9.14 -13.54 -4.68
C PRO A 95 -10.43 -12.74 -4.85
N ASN A 96 -11.04 -12.35 -3.73
CA ASN A 96 -12.30 -11.60 -3.72
C ASN A 96 -12.05 -10.18 -3.24
N VAL A 97 -12.71 -9.23 -3.89
CA VAL A 97 -12.65 -7.80 -3.60
C VAL A 97 -14.03 -7.30 -3.20
N VAL A 98 -14.09 -6.29 -2.33
CA VAL A 98 -15.27 -5.43 -2.17
C VAL A 98 -14.87 -3.97 -2.41
N VAL A 99 -15.69 -3.27 -3.21
CA VAL A 99 -15.54 -1.85 -3.52
C VAL A 99 -16.54 -1.06 -2.67
N LEU A 100 -16.03 -0.11 -1.90
CA LEU A 100 -16.79 0.77 -1.00
C LEU A 100 -16.83 2.21 -1.55
N PRO A 101 -17.88 2.98 -1.26
CA PRO A 101 -18.97 2.70 -0.30
C PRO A 101 -20.10 1.81 -0.83
N GLY A 102 -20.15 1.49 -2.13
CA GLY A 102 -21.25 0.75 -2.75
C GLY A 102 -21.40 -0.73 -2.34
N ALA A 103 -20.45 -1.28 -1.58
CA ALA A 103 -20.38 -2.69 -1.20
C ALA A 103 -20.50 -3.66 -2.39
N VAL A 104 -19.87 -3.31 -3.51
CA VAL A 104 -19.87 -4.12 -4.73
C VAL A 104 -18.79 -5.19 -4.63
N TYR A 105 -19.19 -6.47 -4.72
CA TYR A 105 -18.27 -7.60 -4.62
C TYR A 105 -17.80 -8.08 -5.98
N VAL A 106 -16.49 -8.22 -6.16
CA VAL A 106 -15.87 -8.76 -7.38
C VAL A 106 -15.12 -10.05 -7.02
N LYS A 107 -15.36 -11.10 -7.81
CA LYS A 107 -14.74 -12.43 -7.64
C LYS A 107 -13.66 -12.65 -8.70
N HIS A 108 -12.80 -13.65 -8.49
CA HIS A 108 -11.77 -14.08 -9.44
C HIS A 108 -10.79 -12.97 -9.85
N VAL A 109 -10.43 -12.09 -8.92
CA VAL A 109 -9.46 -11.02 -9.13
C VAL A 109 -8.04 -11.56 -8.90
N GLY A 110 -7.69 -12.71 -9.50
CA GLY A 110 -6.44 -13.42 -9.20
C GLY A 110 -5.30 -13.13 -10.17
N THR A 111 -5.62 -12.52 -11.30
CA THR A 111 -4.63 -12.18 -12.33
C THR A 111 -4.37 -10.68 -12.34
N PRO A 112 -3.15 -10.24 -12.70
CA PRO A 112 -2.86 -8.81 -12.84
C PRO A 112 -3.82 -8.10 -13.80
N THR A 113 -4.16 -8.74 -14.93
CA THR A 113 -5.15 -8.25 -15.90
C THR A 113 -6.49 -8.00 -15.24
N ARG A 114 -7.02 -8.99 -14.50
CA ARG A 114 -8.35 -8.85 -13.91
C ARG A 114 -8.39 -7.85 -12.75
N ALA A 115 -7.28 -7.72 -12.02
CA ALA A 115 -7.09 -6.66 -11.04
C ALA A 115 -7.10 -5.28 -11.68
N ALA A 116 -6.37 -5.10 -12.79
CA ALA A 116 -6.31 -3.84 -13.51
C ALA A 116 -7.64 -3.46 -14.17
N GLU A 117 -8.36 -4.41 -14.76
CA GLU A 117 -9.71 -4.20 -15.29
C GLU A 117 -10.69 -3.80 -14.19
N THR A 118 -10.60 -4.44 -13.01
CA THR A 118 -11.43 -4.07 -11.85
C THR A 118 -11.15 -2.64 -11.42
N MET A 119 -9.87 -2.26 -11.33
CA MET A 119 -9.47 -0.89 -10.98
C MET A 119 -9.90 0.13 -12.05
N ALA A 120 -9.67 -0.16 -13.33
CA ALA A 120 -10.06 0.71 -14.45
C ALA A 120 -11.58 0.93 -14.46
N PHE A 121 -12.38 -0.14 -14.26
CA PHE A 121 -13.82 -0.03 -14.16
C PHE A 121 -14.26 0.86 -12.98
N VAL A 122 -13.59 0.73 -11.84
CA VAL A 122 -13.87 1.52 -10.64
C VAL A 122 -13.51 3.00 -10.84
N CYS A 123 -12.41 3.30 -11.53
CA CYS A 123 -11.92 4.67 -11.72
C CYS A 123 -12.60 5.40 -12.88
N LEU A 124 -12.86 4.70 -13.99
CA LEU A 124 -13.21 5.29 -15.28
C LEU A 124 -14.59 4.84 -15.80
N GLY A 125 -15.23 3.86 -15.16
CA GLY A 125 -16.50 3.31 -15.63
C GLY A 125 -16.33 2.30 -16.77
N ARG A 126 -17.18 2.37 -17.79
CA ARG A 126 -17.20 1.36 -18.88
C ARG A 126 -16.29 1.69 -20.06
N ASP A 127 -15.75 2.89 -20.12
CA ASP A 127 -15.01 3.37 -21.28
C ASP A 127 -13.60 2.75 -21.31
N ASP A 128 -13.23 2.15 -22.44
CA ASP A 128 -11.92 1.54 -22.77
C ASP A 128 -11.20 0.82 -21.60
N VAL A 129 -11.92 -0.01 -20.84
CA VAL A 129 -11.37 -0.74 -19.68
C VAL A 129 -10.14 -1.58 -20.07
N GLU A 130 -10.18 -2.22 -21.24
CA GLU A 130 -9.09 -3.06 -21.75
C GLU A 130 -7.84 -2.24 -22.08
N GLY A 131 -7.97 -1.15 -22.85
CA GLY A 131 -6.84 -0.29 -23.21
C GLY A 131 -6.20 0.39 -21.99
N GLU A 132 -7.04 0.87 -21.07
CA GLU A 132 -6.59 1.53 -19.83
C GLU A 132 -5.92 0.56 -18.86
N SER A 133 -6.50 -0.63 -18.67
CA SER A 133 -5.88 -1.67 -17.84
C SER A 133 -4.53 -2.14 -18.40
N ARG A 134 -4.42 -2.30 -19.73
CA ARG A 134 -3.17 -2.66 -20.41
C ARG A 134 -2.08 -1.61 -20.19
N ARG A 135 -2.38 -0.32 -20.44
CA ARG A 135 -1.44 0.79 -20.24
C ARG A 135 -0.95 0.87 -18.80
N SER A 136 -1.84 0.72 -17.82
CA SER A 136 -1.47 0.76 -16.40
C SER A 136 -0.61 -0.43 -15.96
N LEU A 137 -0.86 -1.63 -16.49
CA LEU A 137 0.00 -2.79 -16.21
C LEU A 137 1.36 -2.67 -16.88
N GLU A 138 1.42 -2.13 -18.09
CA GLU A 138 2.67 -1.88 -18.79
C GLU A 138 3.52 -0.83 -18.05
N ALA A 139 2.89 0.26 -17.57
CA ALA A 139 3.56 1.25 -16.72
C ALA A 139 4.04 0.65 -15.39
N LEU A 140 3.24 -0.23 -14.76
CA LEU A 140 3.66 -0.95 -13.55
C LEU A 140 4.89 -1.84 -13.82
N ALA A 141 4.95 -2.51 -14.97
CA ALA A 141 6.08 -3.34 -15.35
C ALA A 141 7.36 -2.51 -15.59
N PHE A 142 7.24 -1.33 -16.21
CA PHE A 142 8.35 -0.38 -16.32
C PHE A 142 8.83 0.09 -14.94
N ARG A 143 7.91 0.42 -14.04
CA ARG A 143 8.28 0.86 -12.68
C ARG A 143 9.01 -0.22 -11.89
N LYS A 144 8.52 -1.47 -11.89
CA LYS A 144 9.20 -2.58 -11.21
C LYS A 144 10.63 -2.78 -11.73
N ARG A 145 10.81 -2.73 -13.07
CA ARG A 145 12.17 -2.80 -13.65
C ARG A 145 13.03 -1.60 -13.24
N ALA A 146 12.46 -0.41 -13.15
CA ALA A 146 13.20 0.76 -12.67
C ALA A 146 13.65 0.58 -11.21
N GLU A 147 12.80 0.03 -10.34
CA GLU A 147 13.15 -0.31 -8.95
C GLU A 147 14.32 -1.30 -8.90
N ASP A 148 14.32 -2.32 -9.77
CA ASP A 148 15.43 -3.28 -9.89
C ASP A 148 16.74 -2.59 -10.36
N GLU A 149 16.69 -1.74 -11.39
CA GLU A 149 17.85 -0.99 -11.89
C GLU A 149 18.40 0.01 -10.86
N MET A 150 17.52 0.65 -10.08
CA MET A 150 17.94 1.49 -8.95
C MET A 150 18.67 0.67 -7.89
N GLY A 151 18.19 -0.54 -7.58
CA GLY A 151 18.86 -1.48 -6.69
C GLY A 151 20.25 -1.90 -7.18
N ASN A 152 20.44 -1.95 -8.49
CA ASN A 152 21.72 -2.24 -9.14
C ASN A 152 22.64 -1.01 -9.28
N GLY A 153 22.17 0.20 -8.94
CA GLY A 153 22.90 1.46 -9.10
C GLY A 153 22.83 2.07 -10.52
N ASN A 154 22.02 1.51 -11.41
CA ASN A 154 21.86 1.94 -12.80
C ASN A 154 20.80 3.05 -12.92
N PHE A 155 21.04 4.20 -12.29
CA PHE A 155 20.06 5.30 -12.23
C PHE A 155 19.65 5.87 -13.60
N SER A 156 20.54 5.85 -14.60
CA SER A 156 20.24 6.31 -15.95
C SER A 156 19.16 5.45 -16.62
N GLU A 157 19.29 4.12 -16.50
CA GLU A 157 18.31 3.18 -17.08
C GLU A 157 16.99 3.27 -16.33
N ALA A 158 17.04 3.30 -14.99
CA ALA A 158 15.85 3.49 -14.16
C ALA A 158 15.08 4.76 -14.54
N HIS A 159 15.77 5.89 -14.73
CA HIS A 159 15.14 7.13 -15.18
C HIS A 159 14.49 6.98 -16.57
N GLY A 160 15.14 6.26 -17.50
CA GLY A 160 14.59 5.95 -18.81
C GLY A 160 13.30 5.12 -18.73
N LEU A 161 13.28 4.09 -17.88
CA LEU A 161 12.12 3.23 -17.64
C LEU A 161 10.96 4.01 -17.01
N LEU A 162 11.21 4.85 -16.00
CA LEU A 162 10.18 5.70 -15.38
C LEU A 162 9.62 6.72 -16.37
N SER A 163 10.46 7.27 -17.25
CA SER A 163 10.02 8.20 -18.30
C SER A 163 9.07 7.51 -19.29
N GLN A 164 9.38 6.28 -19.70
CA GLN A 164 8.51 5.46 -20.55
C GLN A 164 7.18 5.15 -19.84
N ALA A 165 7.23 4.79 -18.55
CA ALA A 165 6.04 4.50 -17.77
C ALA A 165 5.08 5.70 -17.67
N ILE A 166 5.60 6.92 -17.49
CA ILE A 166 4.80 8.15 -17.48
C ILE A 166 4.22 8.44 -18.87
N ALA A 167 4.98 8.21 -19.95
CA ALA A 167 4.54 8.45 -21.32
C ALA A 167 3.32 7.60 -21.73
N LEU A 168 3.14 6.43 -21.11
CA LEU A 168 1.97 5.57 -21.31
C LEU A 168 0.67 6.18 -20.76
N LYS A 169 0.74 7.24 -19.96
CA LYS A 169 -0.42 7.89 -19.31
C LYS A 169 -1.35 6.88 -18.63
N PRO A 170 -0.84 6.09 -17.66
CA PRO A 170 -1.67 5.16 -16.93
C PRO A 170 -2.68 5.92 -16.06
N PHE A 171 -3.87 5.35 -15.83
CA PHE A 171 -4.91 5.98 -15.02
C PHE A 171 -4.51 6.17 -13.55
N GLY A 172 -3.49 5.45 -13.06
CA GLY A 172 -3.04 5.49 -11.68
C GLY A 172 -1.57 5.09 -11.53
N GLY A 173 -1.04 5.13 -10.30
CA GLY A 173 0.36 4.83 -10.00
C GLY A 173 1.39 5.90 -10.42
N VAL A 174 0.98 6.97 -11.11
CA VAL A 174 1.88 8.07 -11.55
C VAL A 174 2.54 8.80 -10.39
N HIS A 175 1.78 9.04 -9.32
CA HIS A 175 2.28 9.70 -8.11
C HIS A 175 3.40 8.92 -7.41
N ILE A 176 3.46 7.60 -7.61
CA ILE A 176 4.55 6.76 -7.09
C ILE A 176 5.81 7.02 -7.93
N MET A 177 5.69 7.00 -9.27
CA MET A 177 6.80 7.24 -10.18
C MET A 177 7.46 8.61 -10.02
N LEU A 178 6.68 9.64 -9.66
CA LEU A 178 7.18 10.99 -9.41
C LEU A 178 7.89 11.13 -8.06
N LYS A 179 7.58 10.28 -7.08
CA LYS A 179 8.21 10.30 -5.76
C LYS A 179 9.63 9.71 -5.82
N ASP A 180 9.82 8.71 -6.66
CA ASP A 180 11.07 7.95 -6.77
C ASP A 180 12.04 8.52 -7.83
N ARG A 181 11.69 9.67 -8.43
CA ARG A 181 12.53 10.47 -9.32
C ARG A 181 13.36 11.48 -8.54
#